data_AF-A0A957KD02-F1
#
_entry.id   AF-A0A957KD02-F1
#
_cell.length_a   1.000
_cell.length_b   1.000
_cell.length_c   1.000
_cell.angle_alpha   90.00
_cell.angle_beta   90.00
_cell.angle_gamma   90.00
#
_symmetry.space_group_name_H-M   'P 1'
#
loop_
_entity.id
_entity.type
_entity.pdbx_description
1 polymer ?
#
loop_
_entity_poly.entity_id
_entity_poly.type
_entity_poly.pdbx_seq_one_letter_code
_entity_poly.pdbx_strand_id
1 'polypeptide(L)'
;MIVVKIGGGEGIDYEAVCADMAALHGRGERLVLVHGGNALATELATQLGHPPTFITSPSGYSSRLTDRRTLEIFEMAYCGRINKMLVEILQARGVNAIG
;
A
#
# COMPACT_ATOMS: atom_id res chain seq x y z
N MET A 1 -19.06 -3.11 -9.79
CA MET A 1 -18.21 -2.51 -8.73
C MET A 1 -17.17 -3.55 -8.40
N ILE A 2 -15.90 -3.23 -8.64
CA ILE A 2 -14.77 -4.13 -8.44
C ILE A 2 -13.89 -3.54 -7.34
N VAL A 3 -13.54 -4.37 -6.35
CA VAL A 3 -12.58 -4.02 -5.30
C VAL A 3 -11.29 -4.78 -5.59
N VAL A 4 -10.20 -4.05 -5.82
CA VAL A 4 -8.88 -4.62 -6.06
C VAL A 4 -8.03 -4.43 -4.82
N LYS A 5 -7.55 -5.53 -4.23
CA LYS A 5 -6.54 -5.48 -3.16
C LYS A 5 -5.18 -5.80 -3.75
N ILE A 6 -4.30 -4.82 -3.81
CA ILE A 6 -2.89 -5.07 -4.13
C ILE A 6 -2.11 -5.35 -2.86
N GLY A 7 -1.12 -6.24 -2.95
CA GLY A 7 -0.24 -6.58 -1.84
C GLY A 7 0.59 -5.39 -1.34
N GLY A 8 1.54 -5.67 -0.46
CA GLY A 8 2.56 -4.71 -0.05
C GLY A 8 3.93 -5.36 0.10
N GLY A 9 4.15 -6.48 -0.58
CA GLY A 9 5.44 -7.16 -0.63
C GLY A 9 6.36 -6.54 -1.68
N GLU A 10 7.56 -7.08 -1.79
CA GLU A 10 8.53 -6.68 -2.82
C GLU A 10 8.04 -7.09 -4.22
N GLY A 11 8.53 -6.39 -5.25
CA GLY A 11 8.31 -6.74 -6.65
C GLY A 11 6.91 -6.42 -7.22
N ILE A 12 6.09 -5.64 -6.50
CA ILE A 12 4.80 -5.19 -7.05
C ILE A 12 5.05 -4.15 -8.14
N ASP A 13 4.57 -4.45 -9.34
CA ASP A 13 4.54 -3.51 -10.46
C ASP A 13 3.33 -2.59 -10.36
N TYR A 14 3.50 -1.46 -9.68
CA TYR A 14 2.45 -0.47 -9.50
C TYR A 14 2.05 0.23 -10.81
N GLU A 15 2.96 0.35 -11.78
CA GLU A 15 2.67 0.96 -13.08
C GLU A 15 1.72 0.08 -13.91
N ALA A 16 1.96 -1.24 -13.92
CA ALA A 16 1.08 -2.21 -14.56
C ALA A 16 -0.30 -2.25 -13.89
N VAL A 17 -0.34 -2.30 -12.55
CA VAL A 17 -1.61 -2.24 -11.80
C VAL A 17 -2.40 -0.99 -12.17
N CYS A 18 -1.78 0.19 -12.14
CA CYS A 18 -2.47 1.44 -12.44
C CYS A 18 -2.89 1.55 -13.91
N ALA A 19 -2.15 0.95 -14.84
CA ALA A 19 -2.57 0.85 -16.24
C ALA A 19 -3.86 0.03 -16.40
N ASP A 20 -3.95 -1.12 -15.76
CA ASP A 20 -5.16 -1.96 -15.79
C ASP A 20 -6.36 -1.26 -15.12
N MET A 21 -6.11 -0.59 -13.99
CA MET A 21 -7.12 0.21 -13.30
C MET A 21 -7.65 1.34 -14.18
N ALA A 22 -6.78 2.05 -14.91
CA ALA A 22 -7.17 3.08 -15.85
C ALA A 22 -7.96 2.53 -17.04
N ALA A 23 -7.57 1.37 -17.58
CA ALA A 23 -8.30 0.71 -18.65
C ALA A 23 -9.71 0.26 -18.21
N LEU A 24 -9.85 -0.30 -17.00
CA LEU A 24 -11.14 -0.64 -16.42
C LEU A 24 -12.01 0.61 -16.20
N HIS A 25 -11.42 1.68 -15.66
CA HIS A 25 -12.12 2.95 -15.44
C HIS A 25 -12.63 3.55 -16.76
N GLY A 26 -11.81 3.54 -17.82
CA GLY A 26 -12.20 3.99 -19.15
C GLY A 26 -13.34 3.19 -19.79
N ARG A 27 -13.57 1.95 -19.36
CA ARG A 27 -14.73 1.13 -19.74
C ARG A 27 -16.00 1.42 -18.92
N GLY A 28 -15.94 2.38 -17.99
CA GLY A 28 -17.07 2.76 -17.13
C GLY A 28 -17.20 1.91 -15.86
N GLU A 29 -16.19 1.10 -15.51
CA GLU A 29 -16.24 0.31 -14.28
C GLU A 29 -16.12 1.18 -13.03
N ARG A 30 -16.90 0.82 -12.01
CA ARG A 30 -16.76 1.41 -10.66
C ARG A 30 -15.71 0.62 -9.89
N LEU A 31 -14.65 1.28 -9.45
CA LEU A 31 -13.47 0.65 -8.87
C LEU A 31 -13.17 1.19 -7.46
N VAL A 32 -12.68 0.31 -6.59
CA VAL A 32 -12.02 0.67 -5.32
C VAL A 32 -10.68 -0.05 -5.29
N LEU A 33 -9.59 0.71 -5.11
CA LEU A 33 -8.24 0.15 -4.93
C LEU A 33 -7.85 0.22 -3.45
N VAL A 34 -7.51 -0.94 -2.88
CA VAL A 34 -6.95 -1.06 -1.54
C VAL A 34 -5.51 -1.52 -1.67
N HIS A 35 -4.56 -0.85 -1.02
CA HIS A 35 -3.14 -1.19 -1.13
C HIS A 35 -2.53 -1.62 0.20
N GLY A 36 -1.39 -2.30 0.14
CA GLY A 36 -0.50 -2.52 1.29
C GLY A 36 0.73 -1.59 1.22
N GLY A 37 1.77 -1.94 1.97
CA GLY A 37 3.05 -1.22 2.01
C GLY A 37 4.08 -1.86 2.94
N ASN A 38 3.97 -3.17 3.22
CA ASN A 38 4.72 -3.83 4.28
C ASN A 38 6.23 -3.87 4.01
N ALA A 39 6.65 -4.13 2.76
CA ALA A 39 8.05 -4.13 2.37
C ALA A 39 8.67 -2.75 2.62
N LEU A 40 8.04 -1.69 2.11
CA LEU A 40 8.48 -0.32 2.33
C LEU A 40 8.48 0.07 3.82
N ALA A 41 7.44 -0.29 4.57
CA ALA A 41 7.40 -0.02 6.01
C ALA A 41 8.51 -0.73 6.78
N THR A 42 8.86 -1.96 6.39
CA THR A 42 10.01 -2.70 6.96
C THR A 42 11.34 -2.04 6.61
N GLU A 43 11.50 -1.61 5.37
CA GLU A 43 12.70 -0.90 4.91
C GLU A 43 12.88 0.41 5.69
N LEU A 44 11.85 1.27 5.70
CA LEU A 44 11.89 2.55 6.43
C LEU A 44 12.12 2.35 7.93
N ALA A 45 11.45 1.37 8.54
CA ALA A 45 11.64 1.03 9.94
C ALA A 45 13.10 0.71 10.26
N THR A 46 13.74 -0.06 9.39
CA THR A 46 15.16 -0.41 9.53
C THR A 46 16.07 0.81 9.34
N GLN A 47 15.82 1.62 8.30
CA GLN A 47 16.60 2.84 8.01
C GLN A 47 16.49 3.89 9.13
N LEU A 48 15.33 3.98 9.78
CA LEU A 48 15.06 4.92 10.87
C LEU A 48 15.46 4.39 12.25
N GLY A 49 16.15 3.25 12.32
CA GLY A 49 16.65 2.67 13.57
C GLY A 49 15.56 2.08 14.47
N HIS A 50 14.39 1.75 13.93
CA HIS A 50 13.26 1.14 14.65
C HIS A 50 12.79 -0.15 13.96
N PRO A 51 13.63 -1.21 13.89
CA PRO A 51 13.36 -2.40 13.09
C PRO A 51 12.05 -3.11 13.49
N PRO A 52 11.38 -3.81 12.55
CA PRO A 52 10.12 -4.49 12.82
C PRO A 52 10.23 -5.51 13.95
N THR A 53 9.22 -5.52 14.83
CA THR A 53 8.97 -6.63 15.75
C THR A 53 7.67 -7.31 15.36
N PHE A 54 7.63 -8.64 15.44
CA PHE A 54 6.43 -9.44 15.18
C PHE A 54 6.04 -10.24 16.42
N ILE A 55 4.75 -10.34 16.68
CA ILE A 55 4.17 -11.11 17.79
C ILE A 55 3.20 -12.16 17.24
N THR A 56 3.19 -13.34 17.88
CA THR A 56 2.31 -14.45 17.52
C THR A 56 1.24 -14.63 18.58
N SER A 57 -0.02 -14.63 18.16
CA SER A 57 -1.17 -14.88 19.03
C SER A 57 -1.28 -16.35 19.45
N PRO A 58 -2.02 -16.68 20.53
CA PRO A 58 -2.25 -18.07 20.95
C PRO A 58 -2.89 -18.96 19.87
N SER A 59 -3.64 -18.36 18.94
CA SER A 59 -4.23 -19.05 17.79
C SER A 59 -3.28 -19.18 16.59
N GLY A 60 -2.02 -18.76 16.71
CA GLY A 60 -0.97 -18.97 15.71
C GLY A 60 -0.81 -17.86 14.67
N TYR A 61 -1.61 -16.79 14.74
CA TYR A 61 -1.47 -15.66 13.81
C TYR A 61 -0.31 -14.76 14.22
N SER A 62 0.62 -14.50 13.30
CA SER A 62 1.70 -13.53 13.45
C SER A 62 1.27 -12.16 12.92
N SER A 63 1.59 -11.10 13.67
CA SER A 63 1.28 -9.73 13.33
C SER A 63 2.43 -8.81 13.73
N ARG A 64 2.57 -7.67 13.04
CA ARG A 64 3.54 -6.65 13.43
C ARG A 64 3.12 -6.07 14.78
N LEU A 65 4.05 -6.01 15.72
CA LEU A 65 3.88 -5.20 16.93
C LEU A 65 3.92 -3.73 16.52
N THR A 66 2.77 -3.06 16.58
CA THR A 66 2.62 -1.67 16.16
C THR A 66 2.57 -0.75 17.38
N ASP A 67 3.74 -0.45 17.95
CA ASP A 67 3.88 0.62 18.93
C ASP A 67 3.68 2.01 18.27
N ARG A 68 3.75 3.08 19.08
CA ARG A 68 3.57 4.47 18.60
C ARG A 68 4.53 4.83 17.47
N ARG A 69 5.81 4.51 17.61
CA ARG A 69 6.85 4.84 16.62
C ARG A 69 6.67 4.00 15.35
N THR A 70 6.34 2.73 15.51
CA THR A 70 6.02 1.83 14.38
C THR A 70 4.80 2.34 13.60
N LEU A 71 3.77 2.85 14.28
CA LEU A 71 2.58 3.41 13.63
C LEU A 71 2.92 4.63 12.77
N GLU A 72 3.72 5.57 13.28
CA GLU A 72 4.17 6.73 12.50
C GLU A 72 4.93 6.30 11.23
N ILE A 73 5.79 5.29 11.35
CA ILE A 73 6.52 4.71 10.21
C ILE A 73 5.56 4.05 9.22
N PHE A 74 4.53 3.37 9.72
CA PHE A 74 3.49 2.79 8.90
C PHE A 74 2.73 3.87 8.12
N GLU A 75 2.34 4.97 8.77
CA GLU A 75 1.66 6.11 8.14
C GLU A 75 2.54 6.76 7.06
N MET A 76 3.84 6.94 7.33
CA MET A 76 4.80 7.46 6.34
C MET A 76 4.86 6.58 5.10
N ALA A 77 4.97 5.26 5.27
CA ALA A 77 5.07 4.32 4.16
C ALA A 77 3.73 4.14 3.41
N TYR A 78 2.64 3.85 4.12
CA TYR A 78 1.35 3.52 3.55
C TYR A 78 0.62 4.77 3.08
N CYS A 79 0.29 5.67 3.99
CA CYS A 79 -0.57 6.84 3.72
C CYS A 79 0.18 7.96 2.99
N GLY A 80 1.48 8.07 3.24
CA GLY A 80 2.38 8.96 2.50
C GLY A 80 2.82 8.33 1.19
N ARG A 81 3.91 7.54 1.24
CA ARG A 81 4.65 7.19 0.03
C ARG A 81 3.85 6.34 -0.96
N ILE A 82 3.30 5.19 -0.56
CA ILE A 82 2.59 4.29 -1.48
C ILE A 82 1.29 4.90 -1.98
N ASN A 83 0.46 5.41 -1.06
CA ASN A 83 -0.83 5.98 -1.43
C ASN A 83 -0.68 7.13 -2.43
N LYS A 84 0.21 8.11 -2.16
CA LYS A 84 0.37 9.27 -3.04
C LYS A 84 1.05 8.92 -4.36
N MET A 85 1.94 7.94 -4.38
CA MET A 85 2.51 7.41 -5.62
C MET A 85 1.43 6.75 -6.50
N LEU A 86 0.52 5.95 -5.92
CA LEU A 86 -0.60 5.37 -6.68
C LEU A 86 -1.54 6.45 -7.25
N VAL A 87 -1.85 7.47 -6.44
CA VAL A 87 -2.68 8.61 -6.89
C VAL A 87 -1.98 9.35 -8.03
N GLU A 88 -0.69 9.66 -7.90
CA GLU A 88 0.12 10.30 -8.95
C GLU A 88 0.08 9.51 -10.27
N ILE A 89 0.36 8.21 -10.22
CA ILE A 89 0.39 7.32 -11.40
C ILE A 89 -0.99 7.23 -12.08
N LEU A 90 -2.08 7.17 -11.30
CA LEU A 90 -3.45 7.12 -11.81
C LEU A 90 -3.89 8.46 -12.41
N GLN A 91 -3.58 9.58 -11.75
CA GLN A 91 -3.87 10.93 -12.23
C GLN A 91 -3.12 11.20 -13.55
N ALA A 92 -1.86 10.78 -13.66
CA ALA A 92 -1.09 10.85 -14.91
C ALA A 92 -1.73 10.05 -16.06
N ARG A 93 -2.57 9.07 -15.76
CA ARG A 93 -3.35 8.26 -16.72
C ARG A 93 -4.77 8.77 -16.95
N GLY A 94 -5.10 9.96 -16.45
CA GLY A 94 -6.42 10.57 -16.61
C GLY A 94 -7.51 9.99 -15.70
N VAL A 95 -7.14 9.18 -14.70
CA VAL A 95 -8.06 8.72 -13.66
C VAL A 95 -8.01 9.71 -12.51
N ASN A 96 -9.12 10.38 -12.19
CA ASN A 96 -9.20 11.29 -11.05
C ASN A 96 -9.25 10.54 -9.71
N ALA A 97 -8.15 9.88 -9.35
CA ALA A 97 -8.02 9.08 -8.15
C ALA A 97 -7.99 9.97 -6.89
N ILE A 98 -8.66 9.49 -5.84
CA ILE A 98 -8.64 10.07 -4.49
C ILE A 98 -8.12 9.00 -3.52
N GLY A 99 -7.10 9.36 -2.75
CA GLY A 99 -6.41 8.48 -1.81
C GLY A 99 -5.73 9.28 -0.72
#